data_AF-A0A356EMU4-F1
#
_entry.id   AF-A0A356EMU4-F1
#
_cell.length_a   1.000
_cell.length_b   1.000
_cell.length_c   1.000
_cell.angle_alpha   90.00
_cell.angle_beta   90.00
_cell.angle_gamma   90.00
#
_symmetry.space_group_name_H-M   'P 1'
#
loop_
_entity.id
_entity.type
_entity.pdbx_description
1 polymer ?
#
loop_
_entity_poly.entity_id
_entity_poly.type
_entity_poly.pdbx_seq_one_letter_code
_entity_poly.pdbx_strand_id
1 'polypeptide(L)'
;MQFLSRALLIAMVAVLAVALPAHAAIYWDGGGVDNNFNTPENWDTDTVPGSEDPAYVDNGGTVLVNGQHTVSKFYLGVAGSSAGYAQITTGAEMNTVHHYVGYGEYARAGVELTGGTINMTGNFLIGQLTSAFGAFHQSGGFVNQAPTSSTAYWTRLASSISSYGYYDLSGGTFQTSGIIAGGNDDGAGIVNQTGGAVTITSAAMTDGGLRIGHAGAGLGVYNLAGGTCTVNRFFVSIGGNSARGPSGQLNVGGTGQFTIVAQEGDAGYLRVGYNNPSHGNVNLATGGVLTVPWIQSGDGVTSTTA
;
A
#
# COMPACT_ATOMS: atom_id res chain seq x y z
N MET A 1 37.39 52.56 16.54
CA MET A 1 36.52 51.36 16.63
C MET A 1 35.07 51.67 16.21
N GLN A 2 34.83 52.16 14.99
CA GLN A 2 33.46 52.45 14.49
C GLN A 2 33.21 51.99 13.04
N PHE A 3 34.17 51.30 12.42
CA PHE A 3 34.07 50.86 11.02
C PHE A 3 33.85 49.36 10.84
N LEU A 4 33.87 48.55 11.91
CA LEU A 4 33.62 47.10 11.83
C LEU A 4 32.15 46.68 12.02
N SER A 5 31.26 47.55 12.49
CA SER A 5 29.86 47.18 12.79
C SER A 5 28.90 47.31 11.60
N ARG A 6 29.29 47.97 10.51
CA ARG A 6 28.43 48.18 9.33
C ARG A 6 28.61 47.14 8.22
N ALA A 7 29.76 46.47 8.17
CA ALA A 7 30.01 45.38 7.23
C ALA A 7 29.28 44.08 7.62
N LEU A 8 28.97 43.90 8.91
CA LEU A 8 28.29 42.69 9.41
C LEU A 8 26.76 42.74 9.22
N LEU A 9 26.16 43.93 9.06
CA LEU A 9 24.70 44.07 8.91
C LEU A 9 24.24 43.97 7.43
N ILE A 10 25.14 44.23 6.47
CA ILE A 10 24.82 44.09 5.02
C ILE A 10 25.02 42.65 4.54
N ALA A 11 25.87 41.87 5.21
CA ALA A 11 26.03 40.43 4.93
C ALA A 11 24.89 39.55 5.48
N MET A 12 24.04 40.09 6.36
CA MET A 12 22.99 39.32 7.05
C MET A 12 21.58 39.48 6.43
N VAL A 13 21.42 40.37 5.44
CA VAL A 13 20.15 40.62 4.72
C VAL A 13 20.18 40.08 3.28
N ALA A 14 21.28 39.44 2.87
CA ALA A 14 21.27 38.49 1.77
C ALA A 14 20.82 37.10 2.27
N VAL A 15 19.74 37.06 3.07
CA VAL A 15 18.87 35.89 3.14
C VAL A 15 18.24 35.82 1.75
N LEU A 16 19.00 35.24 0.83
CA LEU A 16 18.56 34.79 -0.45
C LEU A 16 17.39 33.86 -0.14
N ALA A 17 16.18 34.41 -0.25
CA ALA A 17 14.97 33.62 -0.33
C ALA A 17 15.13 32.82 -1.63
N VAL A 18 15.83 31.69 -1.52
CA VAL A 18 15.77 30.63 -2.51
C VAL A 18 14.32 30.17 -2.42
N ALA A 19 13.45 30.82 -3.21
CA ALA A 19 12.12 30.34 -3.45
C ALA A 19 12.32 28.99 -4.10
N LEU A 20 12.17 27.93 -3.30
CA LEU A 20 12.14 26.59 -3.82
C LEU A 20 11.03 26.57 -4.88
N PRO A 21 11.26 25.97 -6.05
CA PRO A 21 10.24 25.86 -7.06
C PRO A 21 8.97 25.28 -6.42
N ALA A 22 7.86 26.00 -6.54
CA ALA A 22 6.57 25.48 -6.10
C ALA A 22 6.15 24.44 -7.14
N HIS A 23 6.15 23.17 -6.76
CA HIS A 23 5.67 22.09 -7.61
C HIS A 23 4.14 22.09 -7.61
N ALA A 24 3.56 22.26 -8.78
CA ALA A 24 2.12 22.27 -8.96
C ALA A 24 1.61 20.83 -9.04
N ALA A 25 0.41 20.60 -8.49
CA ALA A 25 -0.35 19.41 -8.83
C ALA A 25 -0.75 19.46 -10.31
N ILE A 26 -0.60 18.35 -11.01
CA ILE A 26 -0.96 18.24 -12.43
C ILE A 26 -2.04 17.15 -12.55
N TYR A 27 -3.11 17.49 -13.25
CA TYR A 27 -4.33 16.69 -13.30
C TYR A 27 -4.52 16.08 -14.69
N TRP A 28 -4.86 14.80 -14.71
CA TRP A 28 -5.28 14.11 -15.91
C TRP A 28 -6.63 14.64 -16.36
N ASP A 29 -6.69 15.17 -17.57
CA ASP A 29 -7.93 15.65 -18.19
C ASP A 29 -8.33 14.82 -19.42
N GLY A 30 -7.39 14.06 -19.99
CA GLY A 30 -7.62 13.23 -21.18
C GLY A 30 -7.90 14.07 -22.44
N GLY A 31 -7.37 15.29 -22.53
CA GLY A 31 -7.56 16.18 -23.67
C GLY A 31 -6.87 15.76 -24.97
N GLY A 32 -5.90 14.83 -24.89
CA GLY A 32 -5.08 14.38 -26.02
C GLY A 32 -5.75 13.33 -26.92
N VAL A 33 -4.96 12.81 -27.87
CA VAL A 33 -5.44 11.86 -28.90
C VAL A 33 -5.45 10.41 -28.42
N ASP A 34 -4.90 10.12 -27.25
CA ASP A 34 -4.75 8.79 -26.68
C ASP A 34 -4.84 8.83 -25.15
N ASN A 35 -4.62 7.69 -24.48
CA ASN A 35 -4.58 7.60 -23.02
C ASN A 35 -3.16 7.49 -22.46
N ASN A 36 -2.11 7.80 -23.24
CA ASN A 36 -0.74 7.63 -22.77
C ASN A 36 -0.36 8.68 -21.72
N PHE A 37 0.27 8.22 -20.63
CA PHE A 37 0.83 9.10 -19.61
C PHE A 37 1.82 10.13 -20.18
N ASN A 38 2.58 9.74 -21.22
CA ASN A 38 3.59 10.57 -21.89
C ASN A 38 3.05 11.63 -22.84
N THR A 39 1.74 11.64 -23.14
CA THR A 39 1.14 12.63 -24.03
C THR A 39 0.84 13.89 -23.21
N PRO A 40 1.55 15.01 -23.42
CA PRO A 40 1.37 16.20 -22.60
C PRO A 40 -0.07 16.73 -22.60
N GLU A 41 -0.75 16.65 -23.74
CA GLU A 41 -2.13 17.13 -23.95
C GLU A 41 -3.19 16.34 -23.16
N ASN A 42 -2.81 15.23 -22.50
CA ASN A 42 -3.71 14.52 -21.58
C ASN A 42 -3.69 15.08 -20.15
N TRP A 43 -2.87 16.11 -19.91
CA TRP A 43 -2.73 16.79 -18.65
C TRP A 43 -3.21 18.22 -18.77
N ASP A 44 -3.85 18.74 -17.73
CA ASP A 44 -4.48 20.07 -17.69
C ASP A 44 -3.53 21.26 -17.95
N THR A 45 -2.22 21.03 -17.85
CA THR A 45 -1.16 22.00 -18.12
C THR A 45 -0.45 21.78 -19.46
N ASP A 46 -0.96 20.87 -20.29
CA ASP A 46 -0.30 20.37 -21.51
C ASP A 46 1.16 19.97 -21.27
N THR A 47 1.46 19.43 -20.08
CA THR A 47 2.80 19.06 -19.61
C THR A 47 2.75 17.76 -18.81
N VAL A 48 3.67 16.84 -19.10
CA VAL A 48 3.78 15.56 -18.37
C VAL A 48 4.37 15.80 -16.96
N PRO A 49 3.76 15.25 -15.88
CA PRO A 49 4.27 15.38 -14.52
C PRO A 49 5.70 14.85 -14.34
N GLY A 50 6.56 15.63 -13.67
CA GLY A 50 7.93 15.26 -13.33
C GLY A 50 8.08 14.69 -11.92
N SER A 51 9.32 14.39 -11.53
CA SER A 51 9.65 13.70 -10.27
C SER A 51 9.25 14.44 -8.99
N GLU A 52 9.06 15.75 -9.09
CA GLU A 52 8.67 16.60 -7.97
C GLU A 52 7.15 16.85 -7.95
N ASP A 53 6.47 16.58 -9.06
CA ASP A 53 5.06 16.90 -9.24
C ASP A 53 4.19 15.73 -8.76
N PRO A 54 3.11 16.01 -8.00
CA PRO A 54 2.07 15.03 -7.74
C PRO A 54 1.13 14.95 -8.95
N ALA A 55 0.92 13.73 -9.47
CA ALA A 55 0.03 13.44 -10.59
C ALA A 55 -1.31 12.89 -10.10
N TYR A 56 -2.41 13.46 -10.60
CA TYR A 56 -3.78 13.12 -10.19
C TYR A 56 -4.59 12.60 -11.38
N VAL A 57 -5.26 11.45 -11.21
CA VAL A 57 -6.27 10.94 -12.14
C VAL A 57 -7.60 10.88 -11.40
N ASP A 58 -8.42 11.91 -11.61
CA ASP A 58 -9.63 12.18 -10.81
C ASP A 58 -10.88 12.51 -11.65
N ASN A 59 -10.83 12.25 -12.96
CA ASN A 59 -11.92 12.56 -13.90
C ASN A 59 -12.69 11.31 -14.38
N GLY A 60 -12.45 10.15 -13.76
CA GLY A 60 -12.98 8.85 -14.20
C GLY A 60 -12.26 8.23 -15.40
N GLY A 61 -11.23 8.91 -15.93
CA GLY A 61 -10.41 8.43 -17.02
C GLY A 61 -9.47 7.27 -16.63
N THR A 62 -8.90 6.64 -17.65
CA THR A 62 -7.89 5.59 -17.50
C THR A 62 -6.58 6.07 -18.13
N VAL A 63 -5.52 6.16 -17.35
CA VAL A 63 -4.18 6.45 -17.87
C VAL A 63 -3.43 5.15 -18.19
N LEU A 64 -2.77 5.11 -19.35
CA LEU A 64 -1.88 4.04 -19.77
C LEU A 64 -0.43 4.42 -19.46
N VAL A 65 0.22 3.60 -18.64
CA VAL A 65 1.64 3.71 -18.28
C VAL A 65 2.41 2.61 -19.00
N ASN A 66 3.11 2.98 -20.07
CA ASN A 66 3.87 2.07 -20.94
C ASN A 66 5.34 2.48 -21.13
N GLY A 67 5.82 3.46 -20.36
CA GLY A 67 7.20 3.93 -20.35
C GLY A 67 7.77 4.05 -18.94
N GLN A 68 8.88 4.78 -18.79
CA GLN A 68 9.46 5.10 -17.49
C GLN A 68 8.99 6.46 -17.00
N HIS A 69 8.47 6.50 -15.78
CA HIS A 69 7.91 7.70 -15.19
C HIS A 69 8.35 7.82 -13.74
N THR A 70 8.58 9.06 -13.31
CA THR A 70 8.86 9.38 -11.92
C THR A 70 7.98 10.56 -11.54
N VAL A 71 7.19 10.40 -10.48
CA VAL A 71 6.35 11.45 -9.90
C VAL A 71 6.51 11.46 -8.39
N SER A 72 6.26 12.58 -7.73
CA SER A 72 6.37 12.60 -6.26
C SER A 72 5.26 11.75 -5.64
N LYS A 73 4.04 11.88 -6.14
CA LYS A 73 2.87 11.10 -5.70
C LYS A 73 2.01 10.75 -6.89
N PHE A 74 1.45 9.55 -6.89
CA PHE A 74 0.49 9.15 -7.90
C PHE A 74 -0.85 8.84 -7.25
N TYR A 75 -1.83 9.67 -7.59
CA TYR A 75 -3.15 9.66 -7.00
C TYR A 75 -4.19 9.20 -8.02
N LEU A 76 -4.98 8.19 -7.65
CA LEU A 76 -6.15 7.75 -8.41
C LEU A 76 -7.38 7.91 -7.50
N GLY A 77 -8.29 8.81 -7.84
CA GLY A 77 -9.49 9.10 -7.03
C GLY A 77 -9.20 9.80 -5.69
N VAL A 78 -9.09 11.13 -5.67
CA VAL A 78 -8.83 11.99 -4.49
C VAL A 78 -9.98 12.93 -4.16
N ALA A 79 -10.64 13.49 -5.18
CA ALA A 79 -11.78 14.35 -4.95
C ALA A 79 -13.00 13.54 -4.50
N GLY A 80 -13.90 14.20 -3.76
CA GLY A 80 -15.11 13.56 -3.25
C GLY A 80 -15.93 12.94 -4.39
N SER A 81 -16.18 11.63 -4.33
CA SER A 81 -16.87 10.87 -5.39
C SER A 81 -16.17 10.81 -6.75
N SER A 82 -14.89 11.20 -6.86
CA SER A 82 -14.14 11.07 -8.10
C SER A 82 -13.71 9.64 -8.36
N ALA A 83 -13.34 9.37 -9.61
CA ALA A 83 -12.76 8.11 -10.00
C ALA A 83 -11.46 8.29 -10.80
N GLY A 84 -10.63 7.26 -10.79
CA GLY A 84 -9.36 7.27 -11.52
C GLY A 84 -8.85 5.86 -11.74
N TYR A 85 -8.31 5.60 -12.93
CA TYR A 85 -7.85 4.27 -13.30
C TYR A 85 -6.47 4.33 -13.93
N ALA A 86 -5.65 3.32 -13.68
CA ALA A 86 -4.35 3.16 -14.34
C ALA A 86 -4.17 1.75 -14.89
N GLN A 87 -3.63 1.65 -16.10
CA GLN A 87 -3.14 0.41 -16.69
C GLN A 87 -1.62 0.48 -16.81
N ILE A 88 -0.92 -0.46 -16.20
CA ILE A 88 0.55 -0.51 -16.19
C ILE A 88 0.97 -1.83 -16.86
N THR A 89 1.66 -1.71 -17.98
CA THR A 89 1.94 -2.83 -18.89
C THR A 89 3.40 -3.29 -18.82
N THR A 90 3.70 -4.42 -19.46
CA THR A 90 5.07 -4.94 -19.59
C THR A 90 6.04 -3.89 -20.13
N GLY A 91 7.21 -3.76 -19.49
CA GLY A 91 8.25 -2.80 -19.83
C GLY A 91 8.08 -1.41 -19.22
N ALA A 92 6.91 -1.11 -18.65
CA ALA A 92 6.67 0.14 -17.94
C ALA A 92 7.37 0.19 -16.57
N GLU A 93 7.74 1.37 -16.13
CA GLU A 93 8.29 1.62 -14.79
C GLU A 93 7.66 2.88 -14.21
N MET A 94 7.00 2.76 -13.06
CA MET A 94 6.39 3.87 -12.33
C MET A 94 7.10 4.04 -10.98
N ASN A 95 7.91 5.09 -10.87
CA ASN A 95 8.63 5.46 -9.65
C ASN A 95 7.84 6.54 -8.91
N THR A 96 7.48 6.28 -7.65
CA THR A 96 6.74 7.25 -6.82
C THR A 96 7.29 7.32 -5.41
N VAL A 97 7.08 8.43 -4.70
CA VAL A 97 7.19 8.39 -3.23
C VAL A 97 5.96 7.70 -2.66
N HIS A 98 4.77 8.09 -3.12
CA HIS A 98 3.53 7.48 -2.67
C HIS A 98 2.61 7.11 -3.83
N HIS A 99 1.93 5.97 -3.68
CA HIS A 99 0.91 5.52 -4.62
C HIS A 99 -0.41 5.31 -3.88
N TYR A 100 -1.47 5.94 -4.38
CA TYR A 100 -2.77 5.95 -3.72
C TYR A 100 -3.89 5.57 -4.70
N VAL A 101 -4.69 4.58 -4.32
CA VAL A 101 -5.79 4.03 -5.13
C VAL A 101 -7.09 4.16 -4.34
N GLY A 102 -7.95 5.09 -4.71
CA GLY A 102 -9.16 5.42 -3.96
C GLY A 102 -8.79 6.10 -2.65
N TYR A 103 -8.13 7.25 -2.75
CA TYR A 103 -7.70 8.02 -1.57
C TYR A 103 -8.85 8.86 -1.01
N GLY A 104 -9.57 9.58 -1.86
CA GLY A 104 -10.63 10.54 -1.50
C GLY A 104 -11.85 9.95 -0.80
N GLU A 105 -12.60 10.77 -0.06
CA GLU A 105 -13.90 10.35 0.47
C GLU A 105 -14.85 9.95 -0.66
N TYR A 106 -15.49 8.79 -0.55
CA TYR A 106 -16.35 8.22 -1.60
C TYR A 106 -15.66 7.97 -2.96
N ALA A 107 -14.34 8.15 -3.06
CA ALA A 107 -13.61 7.98 -4.31
C ALA A 107 -13.60 6.51 -4.75
N ARG A 108 -13.49 6.27 -6.05
CA ARG A 108 -13.44 4.92 -6.64
C ARG A 108 -12.27 4.81 -7.59
N ALA A 109 -11.28 4.00 -7.28
CA ALA A 109 -10.11 3.91 -8.15
C ALA A 109 -9.64 2.47 -8.37
N GLY A 110 -8.95 2.26 -9.49
CA GLY A 110 -8.51 0.95 -9.93
C GLY A 110 -7.12 0.98 -10.55
N VAL A 111 -6.33 -0.06 -10.31
CA VAL A 111 -5.10 -0.31 -11.07
C VAL A 111 -5.13 -1.71 -11.64
N GLU A 112 -4.70 -1.82 -12.89
CA GLU A 112 -4.40 -3.09 -13.55
C GLU A 112 -2.90 -3.14 -13.89
N LEU A 113 -2.16 -3.99 -13.18
CA LEU A 113 -0.74 -4.25 -13.38
C LEU A 113 -0.56 -5.62 -14.04
N THR A 114 -0.44 -5.62 -15.37
CA THR A 114 -0.23 -6.85 -16.18
C THR A 114 1.25 -7.18 -16.36
N GLY A 115 2.13 -6.19 -16.17
CA GLY A 115 3.58 -6.30 -16.31
C GLY A 115 4.28 -5.05 -15.79
N GLY A 116 5.58 -4.89 -16.06
CA GLY A 116 6.33 -3.70 -15.64
C GLY A 116 6.64 -3.66 -14.14
N THR A 117 7.01 -2.49 -13.64
CA THR A 117 7.44 -2.28 -12.26
C THR A 117 6.82 -1.02 -11.66
N ILE A 118 6.32 -1.11 -10.42
CA ILE A 118 6.00 0.05 -9.58
C ILE A 118 7.00 0.09 -8.43
N ASN A 119 7.83 1.14 -8.38
CA ASN A 119 8.71 1.38 -7.25
C ASN A 119 8.13 2.47 -6.35
N MET A 120 8.11 2.22 -5.05
CA MET A 120 7.61 3.13 -4.03
C MET A 120 8.59 3.22 -2.87
N THR A 121 8.89 4.44 -2.45
CA THR A 121 9.73 4.67 -1.25
C THR A 121 8.91 5.02 0.00
N GLY A 122 7.61 5.27 -0.17
CA GLY A 122 6.66 5.67 0.87
C GLY A 122 5.45 4.73 0.96
N ASN A 123 4.32 5.24 1.46
CA ASN A 123 3.04 4.53 1.58
C ASN A 123 2.46 4.04 0.23
N PHE A 124 1.79 2.89 0.31
CA PHE A 124 0.92 2.35 -0.73
C PHE A 124 -0.48 2.16 -0.13
N LEU A 125 -1.47 2.98 -0.51
CA LEU A 125 -2.79 2.95 0.13
C LEU A 125 -3.88 2.61 -0.87
N ILE A 126 -4.81 1.75 -0.46
CA ILE A 126 -5.94 1.27 -1.28
C ILE A 126 -7.23 1.44 -0.48
N GLY A 127 -8.13 2.32 -0.93
CA GLY A 127 -9.39 2.64 -0.26
C GLY A 127 -9.17 3.34 1.08
N GLN A 128 -8.53 4.52 1.10
CA GLN A 128 -8.04 5.09 2.36
C GLN A 128 -9.11 5.81 3.17
N LEU A 129 -9.78 6.83 2.65
CA LEU A 129 -10.70 7.69 3.41
C LEU A 129 -12.13 7.13 3.49
N THR A 130 -13.01 7.87 4.18
CA THR A 130 -14.40 7.48 4.44
C THR A 130 -15.11 7.03 3.17
N SER A 131 -15.67 5.82 3.18
CA SER A 131 -16.39 5.22 2.05
C SER A 131 -15.61 5.15 0.73
N ALA A 132 -14.28 5.29 0.75
CA ALA A 132 -13.44 5.16 -0.43
C ALA A 132 -13.36 3.69 -0.87
N PHE A 133 -13.33 3.47 -2.18
CA PHE A 133 -13.14 2.16 -2.80
C PHE A 133 -11.86 2.16 -3.63
N GLY A 134 -10.91 1.29 -3.29
CA GLY A 134 -9.72 1.05 -4.10
C GLY A 134 -9.62 -0.42 -4.50
N ALA A 135 -9.30 -0.68 -5.76
CA ALA A 135 -8.99 -2.01 -6.26
C ALA A 135 -7.64 -2.03 -6.98
N PHE A 136 -6.80 -3.01 -6.69
CA PHE A 136 -5.52 -3.20 -7.34
C PHE A 136 -5.42 -4.65 -7.83
N HIS A 137 -5.35 -4.84 -9.14
CA HIS A 137 -5.23 -6.14 -9.77
C HIS A 137 -3.84 -6.32 -10.35
N GLN A 138 -3.11 -7.32 -9.88
CA GLN A 138 -1.79 -7.69 -10.33
C GLN A 138 -1.78 -9.10 -10.91
N SER A 139 -1.65 -9.20 -12.23
CA SER A 139 -1.51 -10.47 -12.95
C SER A 139 -0.07 -10.75 -13.41
N GLY A 140 0.81 -9.75 -13.30
CA GLY A 140 2.23 -9.86 -13.60
C GLY A 140 3.05 -8.74 -12.96
N GLY A 141 4.25 -8.50 -13.48
CA GLY A 141 5.09 -7.38 -13.06
C GLY A 141 5.61 -7.46 -11.62
N PHE A 142 6.10 -6.31 -11.15
CA PHE A 142 6.74 -6.18 -9.84
C PHE A 142 6.25 -4.93 -9.11
N VAL A 143 5.70 -5.08 -7.90
CA VAL A 143 5.43 -3.98 -6.99
C VAL A 143 6.50 -4.01 -5.90
N ASN A 144 7.24 -2.92 -5.76
CA ASN A 144 8.38 -2.79 -4.86
C ASN A 144 8.21 -1.58 -3.93
N GLN A 145 7.72 -1.83 -2.72
CA GLN A 145 7.70 -0.83 -1.66
C GLN A 145 8.94 -1.00 -0.77
N ALA A 146 10.00 -0.30 -1.12
CA ALA A 146 11.29 -0.33 -0.43
C ALA A 146 11.56 1.02 0.28
N PRO A 147 11.13 1.19 1.54
CA PRO A 147 11.47 2.38 2.32
C PRO A 147 12.99 2.60 2.32
N THR A 148 13.40 3.83 2.05
CA THR A 148 14.81 4.25 2.15
C THR A 148 15.18 4.72 3.55
N SER A 149 14.21 4.85 4.46
CA SER A 149 14.40 5.33 5.83
C SER A 149 14.06 4.26 6.87
N SER A 150 14.45 4.52 8.12
CA SER A 150 14.02 3.73 9.29
C SER A 150 12.52 3.83 9.58
N THR A 151 11.78 4.68 8.86
CA THR A 151 10.33 4.81 9.01
C THR A 151 9.65 3.65 8.29
N ALA A 152 8.87 2.85 9.03
CA ALA A 152 8.06 1.81 8.43
C ALA A 152 6.89 2.42 7.63
N TYR A 153 6.95 2.30 6.31
CA TYR A 153 5.78 2.53 5.47
C TYR A 153 4.99 1.24 5.31
N TRP A 154 3.67 1.39 5.33
CA TRP A 154 2.75 0.27 5.24
C TRP A 154 2.02 0.30 3.91
N THR A 155 1.77 -0.88 3.36
CA THR A 155 0.66 -1.07 2.45
C THR A 155 -0.62 -1.18 3.29
N ARG A 156 -1.59 -0.30 3.04
CA ARG A 156 -2.85 -0.28 3.80
C ARG A 156 -4.03 -0.45 2.88
N LEU A 157 -4.90 -1.40 3.20
CA LEU A 157 -6.16 -1.65 2.54
C LEU A 157 -7.28 -1.30 3.52
N ALA A 158 -8.10 -0.33 3.14
CA ALA A 158 -9.24 0.14 3.93
C ALA A 158 -8.90 0.63 5.34
N SER A 159 -8.28 1.81 5.46
CA SER A 159 -7.85 2.33 6.77
C SER A 159 -8.81 3.33 7.42
N SER A 160 -9.98 3.61 6.84
CA SER A 160 -10.97 4.53 7.41
C SER A 160 -12.39 3.95 7.37
N ILE A 161 -13.33 4.70 7.93
CA ILE A 161 -14.73 4.29 8.13
C ILE A 161 -15.40 3.92 6.82
N SER A 162 -15.99 2.72 6.80
CA SER A 162 -16.73 2.18 5.66
C SER A 162 -15.93 2.13 4.35
N SER A 163 -14.60 2.24 4.41
CA SER A 163 -13.76 2.17 3.23
C SER A 163 -13.52 0.72 2.83
N TYR A 164 -13.24 0.49 1.55
CA TYR A 164 -13.02 -0.83 0.99
C TYR A 164 -11.75 -0.83 0.14
N GLY A 165 -10.83 -1.73 0.48
CA GLY A 165 -9.55 -1.88 -0.20
C GLY A 165 -9.38 -3.32 -0.64
N TYR A 166 -9.20 -3.52 -1.93
CA TYR A 166 -9.06 -4.85 -2.52
C TYR A 166 -7.75 -4.95 -3.30
N TYR A 167 -6.96 -5.96 -2.99
CA TYR A 167 -5.73 -6.27 -3.70
C TYR A 167 -5.78 -7.72 -4.18
N ASP A 168 -5.63 -7.92 -5.47
CA ASP A 168 -5.74 -9.21 -6.14
C ASP A 168 -4.44 -9.56 -6.85
N LEU A 169 -3.78 -10.64 -6.43
CA LEU A 169 -2.51 -11.13 -6.96
C LEU A 169 -2.70 -12.51 -7.59
N SER A 170 -2.73 -12.55 -8.91
CA SER A 170 -2.75 -13.80 -9.69
C SER A 170 -1.39 -14.15 -10.30
N GLY A 171 -0.46 -13.19 -10.38
CA GLY A 171 0.90 -13.40 -10.86
C GLY A 171 1.84 -12.24 -10.55
N GLY A 172 3.14 -12.40 -10.81
CA GLY A 172 4.16 -11.38 -10.51
C GLY A 172 4.67 -11.44 -9.06
N THR A 173 5.30 -10.35 -8.63
CA THR A 173 5.90 -10.21 -7.29
C THR A 173 5.44 -8.94 -6.60
N PHE A 174 5.16 -9.03 -5.31
CA PHE A 174 4.88 -7.88 -4.44
C PHE A 174 5.83 -7.90 -3.23
N GLN A 175 6.70 -6.90 -3.15
CA GLN A 175 7.59 -6.65 -2.02
C GLN A 175 7.13 -5.42 -1.24
N THR A 176 7.03 -5.57 0.09
CA THR A 176 6.63 -4.48 0.98
C THR A 176 7.25 -4.61 2.36
N SER A 177 7.27 -3.52 3.13
CA SER A 177 7.63 -3.57 4.55
C SER A 177 6.51 -4.06 5.47
N GLY A 178 5.26 -3.97 5.03
CA GLY A 178 4.14 -4.44 5.83
C GLY A 178 2.82 -4.28 5.13
N ILE A 179 1.86 -5.14 5.50
CA ILE A 179 0.50 -5.09 5.01
C ILE A 179 -0.45 -4.93 6.20
N ILE A 180 -1.40 -4.00 6.08
CA ILE A 180 -2.56 -3.89 6.96
C ILE A 180 -3.81 -4.07 6.08
N ALA A 181 -4.50 -5.19 6.24
CA ALA A 181 -5.81 -5.44 5.62
C ALA A 181 -6.91 -5.23 6.66
N GLY A 182 -7.78 -4.23 6.48
CA GLY A 182 -8.81 -3.87 7.45
C GLY A 182 -8.24 -3.05 8.60
N GLY A 183 -8.05 -1.76 8.34
CA GLY A 183 -7.32 -0.83 9.19
C GLY A 183 -8.16 -0.14 10.28
N ASN A 184 -7.64 1.01 10.74
CA ASN A 184 -7.89 1.59 12.07
C ASN A 184 -9.33 1.95 12.42
N ASP A 185 -10.18 2.24 11.43
CA ASP A 185 -11.49 2.83 11.69
C ASP A 185 -12.63 2.09 10.95
N ASP A 186 -12.70 0.76 11.00
CA ASP A 186 -13.87 -0.01 10.47
C ASP A 186 -13.88 -0.19 8.95
N GLY A 187 -12.73 -0.10 8.30
CA GLY A 187 -12.59 -0.42 6.88
C GLY A 187 -12.52 -1.93 6.62
N ALA A 188 -12.92 -2.34 5.42
CA ALA A 188 -12.84 -3.72 4.93
C ALA A 188 -11.69 -3.89 3.93
N GLY A 189 -10.58 -4.49 4.36
CA GLY A 189 -9.41 -4.75 3.52
C GLY A 189 -9.29 -6.21 3.15
N ILE A 190 -9.15 -6.50 1.87
CA ILE A 190 -9.08 -7.87 1.35
C ILE A 190 -7.85 -8.02 0.46
N VAL A 191 -7.02 -8.99 0.78
CA VAL A 191 -5.96 -9.49 -0.10
C VAL A 191 -6.38 -10.84 -0.64
N ASN A 192 -6.44 -10.97 -1.96
CA ASN A 192 -6.73 -12.22 -2.66
C ASN A 192 -5.49 -12.64 -3.45
N GLN A 193 -4.88 -13.77 -3.10
CA GLN A 193 -3.69 -14.29 -3.76
C GLN A 193 -3.97 -15.69 -4.32
N THR A 194 -4.01 -15.77 -5.65
CA THR A 194 -4.19 -17.02 -6.42
C THR A 194 -2.92 -17.47 -7.10
N GLY A 195 -1.89 -16.63 -7.13
CA GLY A 195 -0.55 -16.93 -7.66
C GLY A 195 0.49 -15.91 -7.20
N GLY A 196 1.61 -15.82 -7.93
CA GLY A 196 2.68 -14.86 -7.64
C GLY A 196 3.40 -15.07 -6.29
N ALA A 197 4.18 -14.08 -5.90
CA ALA A 197 4.95 -14.08 -4.65
C ALA A 197 4.76 -12.77 -3.88
N VAL A 198 4.42 -12.87 -2.60
CA VAL A 198 4.41 -11.75 -1.64
C VAL A 198 5.58 -11.92 -0.68
N THR A 199 6.42 -10.91 -0.56
CA THR A 199 7.49 -10.87 0.44
C THR A 199 7.34 -9.63 1.29
N ILE A 200 7.16 -9.83 2.59
CA ILE A 200 7.07 -8.77 3.58
C ILE A 200 8.39 -8.72 4.32
N THR A 201 9.16 -7.65 4.16
CA THR A 201 10.45 -7.42 4.82
C THR A 201 10.50 -5.98 5.31
N SER A 202 10.51 -5.76 6.62
CA SER A 202 10.72 -4.42 7.20
C SER A 202 12.13 -4.25 7.75
N ALA A 203 12.69 -3.05 7.55
CA ALA A 203 13.96 -2.65 8.15
C ALA A 203 13.84 -2.33 9.65
N ALA A 204 12.65 -1.93 10.13
CA ALA A 204 12.44 -1.39 11.47
C ALA A 204 11.71 -2.37 12.39
N MET A 205 12.42 -2.94 13.38
CA MET A 205 11.99 -4.04 14.28
C MET A 205 10.69 -3.82 15.08
N THR A 206 10.13 -2.61 15.10
CA THR A 206 8.91 -2.31 15.87
C THR A 206 7.63 -2.31 15.02
N ASP A 207 7.73 -2.08 13.71
CA ASP A 207 6.57 -1.66 12.91
C ASP A 207 6.49 -2.32 11.53
N GLY A 208 6.97 -3.56 11.38
CA GLY A 208 6.77 -4.37 10.17
C GLY A 208 5.79 -5.54 10.37
N GLY A 209 5.42 -6.21 9.27
CA GLY A 209 4.72 -7.50 9.29
C GLY A 209 3.39 -7.54 8.53
N LEU A 210 2.60 -8.59 8.78
CA LEU A 210 1.26 -8.73 8.23
C LEU A 210 0.22 -8.57 9.34
N ARG A 211 -0.71 -7.63 9.16
CA ARG A 211 -1.82 -7.39 10.08
C ARG A 211 -3.14 -7.53 9.34
N ILE A 212 -4.01 -8.41 9.83
CA ILE A 212 -5.30 -8.73 9.22
C ILE A 212 -6.37 -8.43 10.28
N GLY A 213 -7.22 -7.42 10.02
CA GLY A 213 -8.18 -6.89 10.99
C GLY A 213 -7.44 -6.31 12.19
N HIS A 214 -6.70 -5.22 12.01
CA HIS A 214 -5.71 -4.78 13.00
C HIS A 214 -6.30 -3.98 14.15
N ALA A 215 -7.16 -3.03 13.83
CA ALA A 215 -7.63 -1.99 14.75
C ALA A 215 -9.05 -1.56 14.40
N GLY A 216 -9.66 -0.76 15.27
CA GLY A 216 -11.08 -0.40 15.15
C GLY A 216 -11.98 -1.65 15.17
N ALA A 217 -13.12 -1.56 14.49
CA ALA A 217 -13.93 -2.72 14.09
C ALA A 217 -13.58 -3.15 12.65
N GLY A 218 -12.34 -2.92 12.21
CA GLY A 218 -11.89 -3.23 10.85
C GLY A 218 -12.01 -4.73 10.53
N LEU A 219 -12.42 -5.02 9.29
CA LEU A 219 -12.49 -6.36 8.74
C LEU A 219 -11.30 -6.58 7.81
N GLY A 220 -10.41 -7.49 8.17
CA GLY A 220 -9.31 -7.92 7.32
C GLY A 220 -9.50 -9.34 6.84
N VAL A 221 -9.26 -9.58 5.56
CA VAL A 221 -9.19 -10.93 5.00
C VAL A 221 -7.95 -11.07 4.13
N TYR A 222 -7.22 -12.17 4.31
CA TYR A 222 -6.17 -12.61 3.40
C TYR A 222 -6.50 -14.01 2.91
N ASN A 223 -6.76 -14.14 1.61
CA ASN A 223 -6.99 -15.41 0.94
C ASN A 223 -5.74 -15.82 0.17
N LEU A 224 -5.11 -16.93 0.54
CA LEU A 224 -3.96 -17.50 -0.15
C LEU A 224 -4.33 -18.88 -0.72
N ALA A 225 -4.79 -18.90 -1.97
CA ALA A 225 -5.17 -20.12 -2.68
C ALA A 225 -4.03 -20.68 -3.57
N GLY A 226 -3.04 -19.86 -3.90
CA GLY A 226 -1.87 -20.24 -4.69
C GLY A 226 -0.72 -19.25 -4.52
N GLY A 227 0.48 -19.63 -4.98
CA GLY A 227 1.69 -18.81 -4.84
C GLY A 227 2.31 -18.87 -3.44
N THR A 228 3.18 -17.89 -3.13
CA THR A 228 3.88 -17.82 -1.85
C THR A 228 3.62 -16.49 -1.13
N CYS A 229 3.49 -16.53 0.19
CA CYS A 229 3.55 -15.37 1.06
C CYS A 229 4.60 -15.62 2.13
N THR A 230 5.67 -14.82 2.12
CA THR A 230 6.77 -14.92 3.08
C THR A 230 6.83 -13.65 3.91
N VAL A 231 6.68 -13.80 5.22
CA VAL A 231 6.88 -12.72 6.19
C VAL A 231 8.27 -12.89 6.80
N ASN A 232 9.21 -12.10 6.30
CA ASN A 232 10.59 -12.04 6.78
C ASN A 232 10.67 -11.08 7.94
N ARG A 233 11.09 -11.60 9.10
CA ARG A 233 11.17 -10.81 10.35
C ARG A 233 9.74 -10.43 10.79
N PHE A 234 9.53 -10.16 12.08
CA PHE A 234 8.22 -9.77 12.65
C PHE A 234 7.19 -10.88 12.86
N PHE A 235 6.07 -10.42 13.39
CA PHE A 235 4.89 -11.19 13.66
C PHE A 235 3.82 -10.98 12.60
N VAL A 236 2.95 -11.98 12.50
CA VAL A 236 1.66 -11.88 11.82
C VAL A 236 0.60 -11.72 12.90
N SER A 237 -0.32 -10.77 12.74
CA SER A 237 -1.43 -10.55 13.67
C SER A 237 -2.76 -10.65 12.96
N ILE A 238 -3.62 -11.53 13.45
CA ILE A 238 -4.96 -11.78 12.89
C ILE A 238 -5.98 -11.49 13.98
N GLY A 239 -6.84 -10.48 13.77
CA GLY A 239 -7.69 -9.93 14.83
C GLY A 239 -6.83 -9.25 15.87
N GLY A 240 -6.40 -8.02 15.57
CA GLY A 240 -5.35 -7.28 16.25
C GLY A 240 -5.67 -6.82 17.67
N ASN A 241 -5.31 -5.59 18.01
CA ASN A 241 -5.42 -5.08 19.39
C ASN A 241 -6.26 -3.80 19.40
N SER A 242 -7.58 -3.94 19.41
CA SER A 242 -8.46 -2.80 19.63
C SER A 242 -9.68 -3.18 20.46
N ALA A 243 -10.07 -2.27 21.37
CA ALA A 243 -11.26 -2.40 22.18
C ALA A 243 -12.57 -2.45 21.37
N ARG A 244 -12.52 -2.13 20.07
CA ARG A 244 -13.66 -2.14 19.16
C ARG A 244 -13.89 -3.49 18.46
N GLY A 245 -13.04 -4.49 18.71
CA GLY A 245 -13.23 -5.88 18.28
C GLY A 245 -13.01 -6.10 16.78
N PRO A 246 -11.80 -5.84 16.26
CA PRO A 246 -11.50 -6.06 14.85
C PRO A 246 -11.57 -7.55 14.51
N SER A 247 -11.93 -7.85 13.26
CA SER A 247 -12.06 -9.22 12.75
C SER A 247 -11.03 -9.48 11.67
N GLY A 248 -10.14 -10.44 11.90
CA GLY A 248 -9.15 -10.88 10.94
C GLY A 248 -9.37 -12.32 10.53
N GLN A 249 -9.16 -12.60 9.24
CA GLN A 249 -9.20 -13.97 8.71
C GLN A 249 -8.04 -14.22 7.74
N LEU A 250 -7.24 -15.25 8.04
CA LEU A 250 -6.26 -15.81 7.12
C LEU A 250 -6.79 -17.14 6.60
N ASN A 251 -6.98 -17.24 5.29
CA ASN A 251 -7.36 -18.48 4.61
C ASN A 251 -6.17 -18.96 3.77
N VAL A 252 -5.67 -20.17 4.03
CA VAL A 252 -4.59 -20.79 3.26
C VAL A 252 -5.11 -22.10 2.70
N GLY A 253 -5.06 -22.29 1.38
CA GLY A 253 -5.54 -23.49 0.71
C GLY A 253 -4.90 -23.69 -0.66
N GLY A 254 -5.35 -24.71 -1.39
CA GLY A 254 -4.91 -24.95 -2.76
C GLY A 254 -3.42 -25.26 -2.84
N THR A 255 -2.65 -24.45 -3.57
CA THR A 255 -1.17 -24.56 -3.63
C THR A 255 -0.48 -23.44 -2.85
N GLY A 256 -1.24 -22.67 -2.07
CA GLY A 256 -0.75 -21.54 -1.30
C GLY A 256 0.22 -21.94 -0.20
N GLN A 257 1.36 -21.24 -0.13
CA GLN A 257 2.38 -21.45 0.91
C GLN A 257 2.58 -20.17 1.71
N PHE A 258 2.14 -20.18 2.97
CA PHE A 258 2.35 -19.10 3.91
C PHE A 258 3.51 -19.45 4.85
N THR A 259 4.53 -18.60 4.92
CA THR A 259 5.72 -18.82 5.74
C THR A 259 6.06 -17.59 6.58
N ILE A 260 6.26 -17.79 7.87
CA ILE A 260 6.91 -16.81 8.76
C ILE A 260 8.35 -17.28 8.98
N VAL A 261 9.31 -16.43 8.65
CA VAL A 261 10.74 -16.74 8.83
C VAL A 261 11.21 -16.14 10.15
N ALA A 262 11.58 -17.00 11.10
CA ALA A 262 12.28 -16.57 12.32
C ALA A 262 13.69 -16.05 11.96
N GLN A 263 14.16 -15.05 12.70
CA GLN A 263 15.57 -14.63 12.65
C GLN A 263 16.23 -14.94 13.99
N GLU A 264 17.56 -15.07 14.00
CA GLU A 264 18.32 -15.29 15.24
C GLU A 264 17.98 -14.22 16.28
N GLY A 265 17.44 -14.64 17.42
CA GLY A 265 17.06 -13.76 18.53
C GLY A 265 15.62 -13.22 18.51
N ASP A 266 14.84 -13.45 17.45
CA ASP A 266 13.41 -13.13 17.40
C ASP A 266 12.62 -14.31 16.82
N ALA A 267 11.84 -14.97 17.68
CA ALA A 267 10.99 -16.09 17.30
C ALA A 267 9.78 -15.55 16.53
N GLY A 268 9.94 -15.21 15.24
CA GLY A 268 8.83 -14.76 14.40
C GLY A 268 7.57 -15.59 14.64
N TYR A 269 6.44 -14.93 14.88
CA TYR A 269 5.28 -15.58 15.45
C TYR A 269 3.95 -15.16 14.84
N LEU A 270 2.98 -16.06 14.94
CA LEU A 270 1.61 -15.84 14.51
C LEU A 270 0.71 -15.56 15.73
N ARG A 271 0.12 -14.37 15.81
CA ARG A 271 -0.91 -14.00 16.79
C ARG A 271 -2.30 -14.15 16.20
N VAL A 272 -3.18 -14.84 16.93
CA VAL A 272 -4.57 -15.04 16.52
C VAL A 272 -5.51 -14.63 17.66
N GLY A 273 -6.35 -13.62 17.41
CA GLY A 273 -7.35 -13.13 18.36
C GLY A 273 -6.75 -12.71 19.70
N TYR A 274 -5.61 -12.00 19.68
CA TYR A 274 -4.75 -11.86 20.85
C TYR A 274 -5.39 -11.07 22.02
N ASN A 275 -6.29 -10.11 21.75
CA ASN A 275 -6.92 -9.30 22.79
C ASN A 275 -8.44 -9.32 22.66
N ASN A 276 -9.17 -9.51 23.76
CA ASN A 276 -10.61 -9.31 23.81
C ASN A 276 -10.96 -7.83 23.53
N PRO A 277 -11.91 -7.49 22.64
CA PRO A 277 -12.88 -8.34 21.91
C PRO A 277 -12.51 -8.67 20.46
N SER A 278 -11.24 -8.74 20.11
CA SER A 278 -10.76 -9.02 18.75
C SER A 278 -11.02 -10.48 18.36
N HIS A 279 -11.37 -10.71 17.10
CA HIS A 279 -11.63 -12.01 16.53
C HIS A 279 -10.59 -12.33 15.46
N GLY A 280 -9.83 -13.41 15.63
CA GLY A 280 -8.87 -13.88 14.64
C GLY A 280 -9.19 -15.31 14.22
N ASN A 281 -9.20 -15.57 12.92
CA ASN A 281 -9.41 -16.91 12.37
C ASN A 281 -8.28 -17.29 11.42
N VAL A 282 -7.79 -18.51 11.55
CA VAL A 282 -6.85 -19.13 10.60
C VAL A 282 -7.51 -20.38 10.06
N ASN A 283 -7.80 -20.39 8.77
CA ASN A 283 -8.38 -21.54 8.09
C ASN A 283 -7.34 -22.15 7.17
N LEU A 284 -6.99 -23.41 7.44
CA LEU A 284 -6.08 -24.19 6.61
C LEU A 284 -6.89 -25.23 5.83
N ALA A 285 -7.15 -24.95 4.55
CA ALA A 285 -7.87 -25.84 3.66
C ALA A 285 -6.91 -26.81 2.93
N THR A 286 -7.48 -27.81 2.26
CA THR A 286 -6.73 -28.85 1.53
C THR A 286 -5.65 -28.25 0.62
N GLY A 287 -4.43 -28.80 0.73
CA GLY A 287 -3.26 -28.44 -0.07
C GLY A 287 -2.49 -27.20 0.40
N GLY A 288 -3.12 -26.32 1.19
CA GLY A 288 -2.45 -25.16 1.76
C GLY A 288 -1.35 -25.55 2.74
N VAL A 289 -0.27 -24.78 2.77
CA VAL A 289 0.84 -24.97 3.72
C VAL A 289 1.02 -23.73 4.57
N LEU A 290 0.99 -23.93 5.90
CA LEU A 290 1.27 -22.90 6.88
C LEU A 290 2.52 -23.29 7.68
N THR A 291 3.61 -22.55 7.47
CA THR A 291 4.88 -22.74 8.18
C THR A 291 5.10 -21.58 9.13
N VAL A 292 4.93 -21.82 10.43
CA VAL A 292 5.08 -20.80 11.48
C VAL A 292 5.98 -21.32 12.60
N PRO A 293 6.99 -20.56 13.06
CA PRO A 293 7.89 -20.98 14.13
C PRO A 293 7.18 -21.10 15.48
N TRP A 294 6.28 -20.16 15.76
CA TRP A 294 5.52 -20.11 17.01
C TRP A 294 4.12 -19.52 16.77
N ILE A 295 3.14 -20.01 17.53
CA ILE A 295 1.76 -19.51 17.52
C ILE A 295 1.42 -19.01 18.92
N GLN A 296 0.94 -17.78 18.99
CA GLN A 296 0.35 -17.15 20.16
C GLN A 296 -1.15 -17.01 19.96
N SER A 297 -1.94 -17.92 20.54
CA SER A 297 -3.39 -17.72 20.62
C SER A 297 -3.71 -16.76 21.76
N GLY A 298 -4.63 -15.82 21.54
CA GLY A 298 -5.30 -15.12 22.62
C GLY A 298 -6.44 -15.94 23.22
N ASP A 299 -7.33 -15.27 23.95
CA ASP A 299 -8.52 -15.87 24.57
C ASP A 299 -9.59 -16.30 23.52
N GLY A 300 -9.38 -15.95 22.25
CA GLY A 300 -10.19 -16.39 21.11
C GLY A 300 -9.84 -17.81 20.66
N VAL A 301 -10.87 -18.66 20.52
CA VAL A 301 -10.76 -20.08 20.18
C VAL A 301 -10.02 -20.31 18.86
N THR A 302 -8.82 -20.90 18.92
CA THR A 302 -8.19 -21.52 17.74
C THR A 302 -8.90 -22.85 17.46
N SER A 303 -9.90 -22.88 16.57
CA SER A 303 -10.49 -24.15 16.11
C SER A 303 -9.90 -24.52 14.75
N THR A 304 -9.12 -25.60 14.69
CA THR A 304 -8.79 -26.24 13.42
C THR A 304 -9.92 -27.21 13.07
N THR A 305 -10.84 -26.81 12.20
CA THR A 305 -11.69 -27.77 11.48
C THR A 305 -10.85 -28.35 10.34
N ALA A 306 -10.37 -29.56 10.53
CA ALA A 306 -9.74 -30.38 9.49
C ALA A 306 -10.80 -30.96 8.54
#